data_AF-W4VD17-F1
#
_entry.id   AF-W4VD17-F1
#
_cell.length_a   1.000
_cell.length_b   1.000
_cell.length_c   1.000
_cell.angle_alpha   90.00
_cell.angle_beta   90.00
_cell.angle_gamma   90.00
#
_symmetry.space_group_name_H-M   'P 1'
#
loop_
_entity.id
_entity.type
_entity.pdbx_description
1 polymer ?
#
loop_
_entity_poly.entity_id
_entity_poly.type
_entity_poly.pdbx_seq_one_letter_code
_entity_poly.pdbx_strand_id
1 'polypeptide(L)'
;MKNKIALLTVVLGIVIVVLGGSMVVNAAHQCNETVIIGDVNLDGLIDALDVTILGRYVNHGQPFTSLLQFVAADVDYDNSVTIQDYNMLKDYVLRNISSFPAGQFYTVYYGDLDGDQLVTSNDKQIVTNAVLNIVNLTLRQLAAADVDGDQIITALDVSYINSHSKDKIDHFPVCPQN
;
A
#
# COMPACT_ATOMS: atom_id res chain seq x y z
N MET A 1 -50.01 28.59 -44.85
CA MET A 1 -49.58 27.19 -45.07
C MET A 1 -48.68 26.80 -43.91
N LYS A 2 -49.09 25.80 -43.12
CA LYS A 2 -48.37 25.30 -41.93
C LYS A 2 -47.37 24.24 -42.39
N ASN A 3 -46.08 24.44 -42.11
CA ASN A 3 -45.13 23.32 -41.99
C ASN A 3 -44.54 23.38 -40.58
N LYS A 4 -45.05 22.49 -39.72
CA LYS A 4 -44.45 22.16 -38.42
C LYS A 4 -43.37 21.13 -38.68
N ILE A 5 -42.14 21.36 -38.22
CA ILE A 5 -41.20 20.28 -37.90
C ILE A 5 -40.72 20.55 -36.48
N ALA A 6 -40.94 19.56 -35.63
CA ALA A 6 -40.74 19.58 -34.20
C ALA A 6 -39.42 18.89 -33.82
N LEU A 7 -39.00 19.16 -32.57
CA LEU A 7 -38.20 18.32 -31.68
C LEU A 7 -36.75 18.03 -32.09
N LEU A 8 -35.78 18.43 -31.25
CA LEU A 8 -35.34 17.60 -30.12
C LEU A 8 -34.25 18.36 -29.33
N THR A 9 -34.63 19.04 -28.24
CA THR A 9 -33.67 19.47 -27.21
C THR A 9 -33.38 18.27 -26.31
N VAL A 10 -32.28 17.54 -26.57
CA VAL A 10 -31.75 16.62 -25.57
C VAL A 10 -30.94 17.44 -24.56
N VAL A 11 -31.65 17.89 -23.53
CA VAL A 11 -31.04 18.24 -22.25
C VAL A 11 -30.66 16.92 -21.61
N LEU A 12 -29.41 16.48 -21.73
CA LEU A 12 -28.89 15.46 -20.81
C LEU A 12 -28.36 16.19 -19.58
N GLY A 13 -29.31 16.65 -18.77
CA GLY A 13 -29.04 17.02 -17.39
C GLY A 13 -28.65 15.76 -16.64
N ILE A 14 -27.43 15.71 -16.11
CA ILE A 14 -27.08 14.74 -15.08
C ILE A 14 -27.84 15.17 -13.83
N VAL A 15 -29.06 14.67 -13.70
CA VAL A 15 -29.80 14.67 -12.45
C VAL A 15 -29.26 13.48 -11.66
N ILE A 16 -28.27 13.69 -10.80
CA ILE A 16 -28.03 12.74 -9.71
C ILE A 16 -29.17 12.97 -8.73
N VAL A 17 -30.18 12.12 -8.85
CA VAL A 17 -31.20 11.96 -7.82
C VAL A 17 -30.49 11.40 -6.59
N VAL A 18 -30.19 12.26 -5.61
CA VAL A 18 -29.79 11.82 -4.27
C VAL A 18 -31.06 11.37 -3.55
N LEU A 19 -31.48 10.13 -3.84
CA LEU A 19 -32.42 9.39 -3.00
C LEU A 19 -31.67 8.97 -1.75
N GLY A 20 -32.16 9.42 -0.58
CA GLY A 20 -31.56 9.24 0.75
C GLY A 20 -31.49 7.80 1.24
N GLY A 21 -30.73 6.95 0.56
CA GLY A 21 -30.03 5.85 1.21
C GLY A 21 -28.80 6.43 1.88
N SER A 22 -28.51 6.05 3.12
CA SER A 22 -27.20 6.27 3.73
C SER A 22 -26.18 5.63 2.79
N MET A 23 -25.50 6.46 1.99
CA MET A 23 -24.28 6.05 1.33
C MET A 23 -23.37 5.65 2.48
N VAL A 24 -23.08 4.36 2.63
CA VAL A 24 -21.88 3.96 3.37
C VAL A 24 -20.75 4.58 2.58
N VAL A 25 -20.31 5.76 3.03
CA VAL A 25 -19.06 6.36 2.61
C VAL A 25 -18.00 5.47 3.23
N ASN A 26 -17.59 4.43 2.51
CA ASN A 26 -16.39 3.71 2.88
C ASN A 26 -15.25 4.73 2.76
N ALA A 27 -14.51 4.93 3.85
CA ALA A 27 -13.41 5.86 3.87
C ALA A 27 -12.35 5.34 2.88
N ALA A 28 -12.04 6.10 1.85
CA ALA A 28 -10.93 5.78 0.96
C ALA A 28 -9.62 5.67 1.79
N HIS A 29 -8.62 4.98 1.24
CA HIS A 29 -7.26 5.11 1.77
C HIS A 29 -6.91 6.60 1.86
N GLN A 30 -6.18 6.98 2.90
CA GLN A 30 -5.92 8.39 3.12
C GLN A 30 -4.65 8.88 2.45
N CYS A 31 -3.55 8.20 2.74
CA CYS A 31 -2.25 8.52 2.20
C CYS A 31 -1.63 7.23 1.68
N ASN A 32 -0.61 7.40 0.87
CA ASN A 32 0.15 6.30 0.32
C ASN A 32 1.64 6.65 0.33
N GLU A 33 2.45 5.60 0.27
CA GLU A 33 3.88 5.69 0.07
C GLU A 33 4.25 4.85 -1.15
N THR A 34 5.02 5.41 -2.08
CA THR A 34 5.48 4.68 -3.26
C THR A 34 6.91 4.24 -3.07
N VAL A 35 7.11 2.92 -3.07
CA VAL A 35 8.41 2.27 -2.94
C VAL A 35 8.96 1.92 -4.31
N ILE A 36 10.22 2.23 -4.55
CA ILE A 36 10.96 1.75 -5.72
C ILE A 36 11.45 0.33 -5.42
N ILE A 37 11.08 -0.64 -6.24
CA ILE A 37 11.54 -2.03 -6.05
C ILE A 37 13.04 -2.10 -6.35
N GLY A 38 13.81 -2.64 -5.39
CA GLY A 38 15.26 -2.72 -5.43
C GLY A 38 16.01 -1.57 -4.75
N ASP A 39 15.33 -0.48 -4.40
CA ASP A 39 15.87 0.65 -3.62
C ASP A 39 15.71 0.33 -2.12
N VAL A 40 16.64 -0.47 -1.60
CA VAL A 40 16.55 -1.06 -0.26
C VAL A 40 16.89 -0.03 0.82
N ASN A 41 17.67 0.99 0.50
CA ASN A 41 17.98 2.09 1.43
C ASN A 41 16.97 3.25 1.37
N LEU A 42 16.03 3.22 0.42
CA LEU A 42 14.96 4.19 0.22
C LEU A 42 15.49 5.59 -0.12
N ASP A 43 16.60 5.68 -0.86
CA ASP A 43 17.22 6.96 -1.23
C ASP A 43 16.80 7.47 -2.62
N GLY A 44 15.98 6.71 -3.34
CA GLY A 44 15.46 7.02 -4.66
C GLY A 44 16.29 6.45 -5.80
N LEU A 45 17.38 5.72 -5.53
CA LEU A 45 18.25 5.10 -6.51
C LEU A 45 18.33 3.58 -6.29
N ILE A 46 18.64 2.84 -7.35
CA ILE A 46 18.94 1.40 -7.27
C ILE A 46 20.40 1.24 -7.64
N ASP A 47 21.26 1.03 -6.64
CA ASP A 47 22.71 0.94 -6.83
C ASP A 47 23.41 -0.10 -5.93
N ALA A 48 24.74 -0.05 -5.89
CA ALA A 48 25.56 -1.02 -5.17
C ALA A 48 25.37 -0.96 -3.64
N LEU A 49 24.87 0.15 -3.09
CA LEU A 49 24.55 0.29 -1.68
C LEU A 49 23.36 -0.59 -1.31
N ASP A 50 22.33 -0.67 -2.16
CA ASP A 50 21.17 -1.56 -1.96
C ASP A 50 21.58 -3.02 -1.94
N VAL A 51 22.42 -3.43 -2.90
CA VAL A 51 23.00 -4.77 -2.95
C VAL A 51 23.76 -5.09 -1.66
N THR A 52 24.49 -4.11 -1.12
CA THR A 52 25.24 -4.28 0.14
C THR A 52 24.32 -4.44 1.34
N ILE A 53 23.25 -3.64 1.44
CA ILE A 53 22.30 -3.69 2.55
C ILE A 53 21.50 -4.98 2.51
N LEU A 54 20.95 -5.34 1.36
CA LEU A 54 20.24 -6.61 1.17
C LEU A 54 21.18 -7.80 1.44
N GLY A 55 22.42 -7.72 0.97
CA GLY A 55 23.45 -8.72 1.25
C GLY A 55 23.73 -8.92 2.73
N ARG A 56 23.76 -7.84 3.53
CA ARG A 56 23.92 -7.92 5.00
C ARG A 56 22.70 -8.53 5.68
N TYR A 57 21.50 -8.22 5.21
CA TYR A 57 20.28 -8.85 5.72
C TYR A 57 20.30 -10.36 5.48
N VAL A 58 20.47 -10.80 4.23
CA VAL A 58 20.34 -12.24 3.89
C VAL A 58 21.52 -13.11 4.35
N ASN A 59 22.75 -12.56 4.40
CA ASN A 59 23.94 -13.34 4.77
C ASN A 59 24.35 -13.19 6.25
N HIS A 60 23.96 -12.10 6.91
CA HIS A 60 24.41 -11.77 8.26
C HIS A 60 23.26 -11.50 9.23
N GLY A 61 22.00 -11.57 8.77
CA GLY A 61 20.83 -11.34 9.61
C GLY A 61 20.75 -9.91 10.16
N GLN A 62 21.38 -8.93 9.48
CA GLN A 62 21.26 -7.53 9.91
C GLN A 62 19.85 -7.03 9.57
N PRO A 63 19.02 -6.67 10.57
CA PRO A 63 17.64 -6.30 10.33
C PRO A 63 17.55 -4.97 9.56
N PHE A 64 16.51 -4.86 8.73
CA PHE A 64 16.08 -3.56 8.22
C PHE A 64 15.46 -2.72 9.33
N THR A 65 15.44 -1.41 9.12
CA THR A 65 14.93 -0.42 10.08
C THR A 65 13.50 0.04 9.75
N SER A 66 13.01 -0.25 8.54
CA SER A 66 11.66 0.11 8.12
C SER A 66 10.98 -1.03 7.37
N LEU A 67 9.67 -1.17 7.54
CA LEU A 67 8.83 -2.11 6.80
C LEU A 67 8.89 -1.87 5.28
N LEU A 68 9.09 -0.63 4.84
CA LEU A 68 9.21 -0.28 3.42
C LEU A 68 10.47 -0.87 2.77
N GLN A 69 11.55 -1.08 3.54
CA GLN A 69 12.75 -1.74 3.02
C GLN A 69 12.49 -3.21 2.68
N PHE A 70 11.63 -3.89 3.44
CA PHE A 70 11.20 -5.25 3.10
C PHE A 70 10.35 -5.26 1.81
N VAL A 71 9.55 -4.22 1.59
CA VAL A 71 8.79 -4.08 0.34
C VAL A 71 9.73 -3.89 -0.85
N ALA A 72 10.71 -3.00 -0.73
CA ALA A 72 11.72 -2.75 -1.76
C ALA A 72 12.61 -3.97 -2.04
N ALA A 73 12.96 -4.71 -0.99
CA ALA A 73 13.89 -5.84 -1.06
C ALA A 73 13.28 -7.13 -1.64
N ASP A 74 11.96 -7.34 -1.53
CA ASP A 74 11.24 -8.45 -2.16
C ASP A 74 11.00 -8.12 -3.64
N VAL A 75 12.02 -8.38 -4.45
CA VAL A 75 12.09 -7.98 -5.86
C VAL A 75 11.42 -9.00 -6.78
N ASP A 76 11.15 -10.22 -6.30
CA ASP A 76 10.42 -11.22 -7.07
C ASP A 76 8.95 -11.40 -6.68
N TYR A 77 8.49 -10.68 -5.66
CA TYR A 77 7.11 -10.64 -5.18
C TYR A 77 6.64 -11.97 -4.58
N ASP A 78 7.55 -12.77 -4.04
CA ASP A 78 7.22 -14.05 -3.39
C ASP A 78 6.85 -13.89 -1.90
N ASN A 79 6.82 -12.64 -1.41
CA ASN A 79 6.51 -12.27 -0.03
C ASN A 79 7.57 -12.72 0.99
N SER A 80 8.79 -13.00 0.53
CA SER A 80 9.96 -13.29 1.34
C SER A 80 11.13 -12.44 0.88
N VAL A 81 12.06 -12.12 1.78
CA VAL A 81 13.32 -11.48 1.40
C VAL A 81 14.44 -12.51 1.58
N THR A 82 15.00 -12.97 0.47
CA THR A 82 15.87 -14.14 0.41
C THR A 82 17.14 -13.88 -0.41
N ILE A 83 18.01 -14.89 -0.50
CA ILE A 83 19.19 -14.83 -1.36
C ILE A 83 18.83 -14.73 -2.85
N GLN A 84 17.62 -15.13 -3.24
CA GLN A 84 17.13 -14.99 -4.61
C GLN A 84 16.98 -13.51 -4.98
N ASP A 85 16.35 -12.73 -4.10
CA ASP A 85 16.22 -11.28 -4.23
C ASP A 85 17.59 -10.59 -4.34
N TYR A 86 18.51 -10.96 -3.46
CA TYR A 86 19.88 -10.46 -3.49
C TYR A 86 20.56 -10.71 -4.85
N ASN A 87 20.40 -11.90 -5.42
CA ASN A 87 20.99 -12.22 -6.71
C ASN A 87 20.34 -11.44 -7.85
N MET A 88 19.02 -11.28 -7.83
CA MET A 88 18.29 -10.47 -8.82
C MET A 88 18.70 -9.00 -8.73
N LEU A 89 18.75 -8.42 -7.53
CA LEU A 89 19.17 -7.03 -7.32
C LEU A 89 20.60 -6.80 -7.81
N LYS A 90 21.51 -7.73 -7.47
CA LYS A 90 22.90 -7.69 -7.98
C LYS A 90 22.95 -7.76 -9.51
N ASP A 91 22.18 -8.66 -10.12
CA ASP A 91 22.12 -8.79 -11.57
C ASP A 91 21.52 -7.55 -12.24
N TYR A 92 20.57 -6.88 -11.60
CA TYR A 92 20.01 -5.61 -12.07
C TYR A 92 21.06 -4.50 -12.07
N VAL A 93 21.79 -4.31 -10.97
CA VAL A 93 22.86 -3.31 -10.86
C VAL A 93 24.01 -3.59 -11.85
N LEU A 94 24.31 -4.86 -12.09
CA LEU A 94 25.29 -5.29 -13.11
C LEU A 94 24.75 -5.26 -14.55
N ARG A 95 23.46 -4.92 -14.73
CA ARG A 95 22.76 -4.86 -16.03
C ARG A 95 22.66 -6.22 -16.76
N ASN A 96 22.70 -7.31 -16.01
CA ASN A 96 22.41 -8.66 -16.51
C ASN A 96 20.89 -8.85 -16.72
N ILE A 97 20.08 -8.15 -15.93
CA ILE A 97 18.63 -8.00 -16.13
C ILE A 97 18.29 -6.50 -16.18
N SER A 98 17.15 -6.16 -16.78
CA SER A 98 16.67 -4.78 -16.92
C SER A 98 15.40 -4.48 -16.12
N SER A 99 14.83 -5.49 -15.45
CA SER A 99 13.57 -5.38 -14.72
C SER A 99 13.42 -6.50 -13.70
N PHE A 100 12.73 -6.23 -12.61
CA PHE A 100 12.37 -7.21 -11.59
C PHE A 100 11.00 -7.85 -11.86
N PRO A 101 10.77 -9.12 -11.43
CA PRO A 101 9.45 -9.73 -11.50
C PRO A 101 8.37 -8.97 -10.71
N ALA A 102 8.72 -8.34 -9.58
CA ALA A 102 7.80 -7.52 -8.78
C ALA A 102 7.41 -6.18 -9.45
N GLY A 103 8.00 -5.86 -10.61
CA GLY A 103 7.81 -4.57 -11.28
C GLY A 103 8.78 -3.50 -10.79
N GLN A 104 8.50 -2.24 -11.13
CA GLN A 104 9.38 -1.11 -10.80
C GLN A 104 8.98 -0.39 -9.51
N PHE A 105 7.69 -0.32 -9.23
CA PHE A 105 7.14 0.42 -8.10
C PHE A 105 6.06 -0.39 -7.40
N TYR A 106 5.94 -0.21 -6.09
CA TYR A 106 4.81 -0.67 -5.30
C TYR A 106 4.25 0.51 -4.51
N THR A 107 2.93 0.65 -4.49
CA THR A 107 2.24 1.69 -3.72
C THR A 107 1.60 1.07 -2.50
N VAL A 108 2.06 1.47 -1.32
CA VAL A 108 1.46 1.11 -0.04
C VAL A 108 0.31 2.07 0.23
N TYR A 109 -0.90 1.56 0.34
CA TYR A 109 -2.07 2.31 0.78
C TYR A 109 -2.28 2.06 2.27
N TYR A 110 -1.96 3.04 3.11
CA TYR A 110 -2.05 2.85 4.57
C TYR A 110 -3.49 2.55 4.98
N GLY A 111 -3.66 1.52 5.81
CA GLY A 111 -4.94 1.02 6.30
C GLY A 111 -5.73 0.12 5.36
N ASP A 112 -5.33 -0.04 4.09
CA ASP A 112 -5.94 -0.96 3.12
C ASP A 112 -5.12 -2.25 3.07
N LEU A 113 -5.70 -3.34 3.58
CA LEU A 113 -5.03 -4.63 3.72
C LEU A 113 -5.55 -5.69 2.76
N ASP A 114 -6.73 -5.52 2.18
CA ASP A 114 -7.27 -6.44 1.17
C ASP A 114 -7.09 -5.94 -0.28
N GLY A 115 -6.61 -4.71 -0.45
CA GLY A 115 -6.23 -4.12 -1.73
C GLY A 115 -7.41 -3.56 -2.52
N ASP A 116 -8.57 -3.35 -1.88
CA ASP A 116 -9.75 -2.78 -2.51
C ASP A 116 -9.74 -1.23 -2.54
N GLN A 117 -8.67 -0.61 -2.03
CA GLN A 117 -8.43 0.84 -1.92
C GLN A 117 -9.36 1.58 -0.96
N LEU A 118 -10.14 0.84 -0.17
CA LEU A 118 -10.99 1.35 0.89
C LEU A 118 -10.45 0.88 2.24
N VAL A 119 -10.61 1.71 3.26
CA VAL A 119 -10.27 1.34 4.64
C VAL A 119 -11.56 1.02 5.37
N THR A 120 -11.79 -0.28 5.57
CA THR A 120 -13.07 -0.81 6.02
C THR A 120 -12.94 -1.66 7.29
N SER A 121 -14.06 -2.25 7.71
CA SER A 121 -14.07 -3.22 8.79
C SER A 121 -13.37 -4.54 8.42
N ASN A 122 -13.18 -4.84 7.13
CA ASN A 122 -12.44 -6.02 6.68
C ASN A 122 -10.95 -5.86 7.00
N ASP A 123 -10.36 -4.71 6.67
CA ASP A 123 -8.96 -4.38 6.96
C ASP A 123 -8.67 -4.43 8.45
N LYS A 124 -9.58 -3.82 9.23
CA LYS A 124 -9.58 -3.91 10.69
C LYS A 124 -9.54 -5.36 11.16
N GLN A 125 -10.31 -6.25 10.54
CA GLN A 125 -10.35 -7.67 10.91
C GLN A 125 -9.04 -8.38 10.54
N ILE A 126 -8.44 -8.08 9.38
CA ILE A 126 -7.15 -8.62 8.97
C ILE A 126 -6.06 -8.26 9.98
N VAL A 127 -5.92 -6.97 10.35
CA VAL A 127 -4.94 -6.54 11.37
C VAL A 127 -5.27 -7.14 12.74
N THR A 128 -6.55 -7.20 13.13
CA THR A 128 -6.95 -7.84 14.40
C THR A 128 -6.49 -9.30 14.45
N ASN A 129 -6.72 -10.06 13.38
CA ASN A 129 -6.33 -11.46 13.31
C ASN A 129 -4.80 -11.62 13.34
N ALA A 130 -4.06 -10.69 12.74
CA ALA A 130 -2.60 -10.68 12.79
C ALA A 130 -2.07 -10.46 14.21
N VAL A 131 -2.58 -9.44 14.93
CA VAL A 131 -2.22 -9.16 16.33
C VAL A 131 -2.56 -10.33 17.26
N LEU A 132 -3.62 -11.09 16.94
CA LEU A 132 -4.01 -12.31 17.65
C LEU A 132 -3.23 -13.57 17.20
N ASN A 133 -2.27 -13.45 16.29
CA ASN A 133 -1.49 -14.55 15.71
C ASN A 133 -2.38 -15.62 15.01
N ILE A 134 -3.52 -15.22 14.47
CA ILE A 134 -4.44 -16.09 13.70
C ILE A 134 -4.01 -16.16 12.23
N VAL A 135 -3.50 -15.05 11.68
CA VAL A 135 -2.99 -14.96 10.31
C VAL A 135 -1.61 -14.31 10.30
N ASN A 136 -0.79 -14.65 9.32
CA ASN A 136 0.45 -13.94 9.04
C ASN A 136 0.19 -12.94 7.92
N LEU A 137 0.57 -11.68 8.14
CA LEU A 137 0.50 -10.66 7.10
C LEU A 137 1.63 -10.83 6.09
N THR A 138 1.35 -10.45 4.85
CA THR A 138 2.40 -10.23 3.83
C THR A 138 3.28 -9.04 4.20
N LEU A 139 4.48 -8.94 3.65
CA LEU A 139 5.39 -7.79 3.80
C LEU A 139 4.68 -6.48 3.44
N ARG A 140 3.87 -6.50 2.38
CA ARG A 140 3.11 -5.34 1.93
C ARG A 140 1.94 -5.00 2.87
N GLN A 141 1.24 -6.01 3.38
CA GLN A 141 0.21 -5.81 4.40
C GLN A 141 0.79 -5.34 5.74
N LEU A 142 1.99 -5.78 6.12
CA LEU A 142 2.68 -5.23 7.29
C LEU A 142 2.91 -3.73 7.10
N ALA A 143 3.47 -3.31 5.97
CA ALA A 143 3.68 -1.90 5.67
C ALA A 143 2.36 -1.09 5.65
N ALA A 144 1.29 -1.64 5.07
CA ALA A 144 -0.02 -0.98 5.06
C ALA A 144 -0.68 -0.93 6.45
N ALA A 145 -0.42 -1.91 7.32
CA ALA A 145 -0.99 -1.98 8.67
C ALA A 145 -0.34 -1.01 9.66
N ASP A 146 0.92 -0.62 9.45
CA ASP A 146 1.68 0.32 10.29
C ASP A 146 1.20 1.75 10.05
N VAL A 147 0.01 2.05 10.57
CA VAL A 147 -0.69 3.32 10.29
C VAL A 147 -0.26 4.44 11.25
N ASP A 148 0.51 4.13 12.28
CA ASP A 148 1.14 5.13 13.14
C ASP A 148 2.64 5.34 12.90
N GLY A 149 3.26 4.47 12.10
CA GLY A 149 4.63 4.62 11.61
C GLY A 149 5.69 4.22 12.63
N ASP A 150 5.34 3.45 13.66
CA ASP A 150 6.28 3.01 14.69
C ASP A 150 7.03 1.71 14.33
N GLN A 151 6.72 1.14 13.15
CA GLN A 151 7.31 -0.09 12.60
C GLN A 151 6.91 -1.38 13.32
N ILE A 152 5.89 -1.35 14.17
CA ILE A 152 5.40 -2.50 14.94
C ILE A 152 3.88 -2.61 14.81
N ILE A 153 3.38 -3.76 14.33
CA ILE A 153 1.93 -3.96 14.22
C ILE A 153 1.35 -4.36 15.58
N THR A 154 0.53 -3.48 16.15
CA THR A 154 -0.06 -3.65 17.47
C THR A 154 -1.57 -3.40 17.50
N ALA A 155 -2.17 -3.51 18.69
CA ALA A 155 -3.56 -3.13 18.90
C ALA A 155 -3.82 -1.62 18.68
N LEU A 156 -2.78 -0.80 18.65
CA LEU A 156 -2.90 0.63 18.37
C LEU A 156 -3.26 0.88 16.90
N ASP A 157 -2.62 0.17 15.96
CA ASP A 157 -2.98 0.19 14.53
C ASP A 157 -4.43 -0.23 14.30
N VAL A 158 -4.85 -1.31 14.98
CA VAL A 158 -6.24 -1.78 14.94
C VAL A 158 -7.20 -0.67 15.39
N SER A 159 -6.83 0.09 16.42
CA SER A 159 -7.62 1.22 16.92
C SER A 159 -7.72 2.35 15.90
N TYR A 160 -6.61 2.72 15.25
CA TYR A 160 -6.60 3.75 14.22
C TYR A 160 -7.43 3.34 13.00
N ILE A 161 -7.25 2.15 12.45
CA ILE A 161 -8.03 1.64 11.29
C ILE A 161 -9.53 1.56 11.64
N ASN A 162 -9.87 1.11 12.85
CA ASN A 162 -11.26 1.10 13.33
C ASN A 162 -11.84 2.51 13.53
N SER A 163 -11.02 3.50 13.88
CA SER A 163 -11.47 4.88 14.07
C SER A 163 -11.69 5.56 12.72
N HIS A 164 -10.78 5.33 11.75
CA HIS A 164 -10.89 5.83 10.39
C HIS A 164 -12.10 5.25 9.67
N SER A 165 -12.30 3.93 9.70
CA SER A 165 -13.48 3.26 9.11
C SER A 165 -14.84 3.66 9.74
N LYS A 166 -14.82 4.46 10.81
CA LYS A 166 -16.00 5.01 11.50
C LYS A 166 -16.06 6.54 11.44
N ASP A 167 -15.25 7.15 10.58
CA ASP A 167 -15.15 8.60 10.41
C ASP A 167 -14.86 9.37 11.72
N LYS A 168 -14.14 8.73 12.67
CA LYS A 168 -13.78 9.34 13.96
C LYS A 168 -12.47 10.10 13.92
N ILE A 169 -11.58 9.69 13.05
CA ILE A 169 -10.37 10.43 12.68
C ILE A 169 -10.49 10.69 11.19
N ASP A 170 -10.06 11.88 10.79
CA ASP A 170 -9.88 12.25 9.41
C ASP A 170 -8.53 11.76 8.89
N HIS A 171 -7.52 11.60 9.77
CA HIS A 171 -6.24 11.02 9.38
C HIS A 171 -5.52 10.02 10.29
N PHE A 172 -4.75 9.12 9.66
CA PHE A 172 -3.76 8.25 10.28
C PHE A 172 -2.52 9.05 10.71
N PRO A 173 -1.89 8.70 11.85
CA PRO A 173 -0.70 9.40 12.32
C PRO A 173 0.50 9.34 11.36
N VAL A 174 0.65 8.27 10.57
CA VAL A 174 1.72 8.16 9.56
C VAL A 174 1.55 9.16 8.41
N CYS A 175 0.33 9.65 8.18
CA CYS A 175 0.05 10.59 7.10
C CYS A 175 0.51 12.02 7.48
N PRO A 176 1.11 12.78 6.53
CA PRO A 176 1.47 14.18 6.76
C PRO A 176 0.25 15.01 7.17
N GLN A 177 0.38 15.81 8.24
CA GLN A 177 -0.64 16.79 8.60
C GLN A 177 -0.42 18.05 7.76
N ASN A 178 -1.38 18.36 6.89
CA ASN A 178 -1.39 19.61 6.12
C ASN A 178 -1.84 20.81 6.98
#